data_AF-A0A533SFY2-F1
#
_entry.id   AF-A0A533SFY2-F1
#
_cell.length_a   1.000
_cell.length_b   1.000
_cell.length_c   1.000
_cell.angle_alpha   90.00
_cell.angle_beta   90.00
_cell.angle_gamma   90.00
#
_symmetry.space_group_name_H-M   'P 1'
#
loop_
_entity.id
_entity.type
_entity.pdbx_description
1 polymer ?
#
loop_
_entity_poly.entity_id
_entity_poly.type
_entity_poly.pdbx_seq_one_letter_code
_entity_poly.pdbx_strand_id
1 'polypeptide(L)'
;IEAPRGTLFHHYWANERGQLERVNLIVATGHNNWAMSSAVDSVAKTYINGLEITEGMLNRVEAAVRAHDPCLSCSTHAVGQMPMIVEMLDAEGNLVQTVSRGV
;
A
#
# COMPACT_ATOMS: atom_id res chain seq x y z
N ILE A 1 9.61 -5.58 -18.54
CA ILE A 1 10.11 -6.87 -18.02
C ILE A 1 9.17 -7.34 -16.93
N GLU A 2 9.00 -8.65 -16.73
CA GLU A 2 8.23 -9.16 -15.58
C GLU A 2 9.12 -9.23 -14.35
N ALA A 3 8.79 -8.43 -13.33
CA ALA A 3 9.38 -8.56 -12.02
C ALA A 3 8.61 -9.62 -11.22
N PRO A 4 9.18 -10.16 -10.11
CA PRO A 4 8.49 -11.16 -9.28
C PRO A 4 7.11 -10.73 -8.74
N ARG A 5 6.84 -9.40 -8.74
CA ARG A 5 5.64 -8.77 -8.19
C ARG A 5 4.72 -8.18 -9.28
N GLY A 6 4.99 -8.48 -10.55
CA GLY A 6 4.20 -8.03 -11.72
C GLY A 6 5.02 -7.27 -12.76
N THR A 7 4.32 -6.68 -13.72
CA THR A 7 4.94 -6.06 -14.89
C THR A 7 5.68 -4.76 -14.53
N LEU A 8 6.91 -4.64 -15.02
CA LEU A 8 7.80 -3.50 -14.82
C LEU A 8 8.08 -2.81 -16.16
N PHE A 9 7.74 -1.52 -16.24
CA PHE A 9 8.01 -0.67 -17.40
C PHE A 9 9.10 0.34 -17.07
N HIS A 10 10.17 0.30 -17.85
CA HIS A 10 11.20 1.32 -17.84
C HIS A 10 11.20 2.03 -19.19
N HIS A 11 10.94 3.33 -19.19
CA HIS A 11 10.93 4.16 -20.39
C HIS A 11 11.92 5.30 -20.21
N TYR A 12 13.00 5.27 -20.99
CA TYR A 12 14.07 6.26 -20.97
C TYR A 12 14.08 7.05 -22.27
N TRP A 13 14.28 8.36 -22.16
CA TRP A 13 14.59 9.23 -23.28
C TRP A 13 16.02 9.73 -23.11
N ALA A 14 16.86 9.49 -24.10
CA ALA A 14 18.25 9.93 -24.10
C ALA A 14 18.52 10.80 -25.33
N ASN A 15 19.39 11.79 -25.16
CA ASN A 15 19.87 12.64 -26.25
C ASN A 15 20.96 11.95 -27.08
N GLU A 16 21.43 12.61 -28.14
CA GLU A 16 22.48 12.09 -29.04
C GLU A 16 23.82 11.79 -28.34
N ARG A 17 24.05 12.37 -27.15
CA ARG A 17 25.23 12.11 -26.31
C ARG A 17 24.99 11.01 -25.27
N GLY A 18 23.84 10.36 -25.29
CA GLY A 18 23.44 9.32 -24.35
C GLY A 18 23.03 9.82 -22.96
N GLN A 19 22.80 11.13 -22.79
CA GLN A 19 22.35 11.69 -21.51
C GLN A 19 20.83 11.56 -21.39
N LEU A 20 20.36 11.11 -20.23
CA LEU A 20 18.93 10.95 -19.94
C LEU A 20 18.26 12.32 -19.80
N GLU A 21 17.26 12.59 -20.64
CA GLU A 21 16.45 13.82 -20.58
C GLU A 21 15.15 13.60 -19.80
N ARG A 22 14.58 12.40 -19.92
CA ARG A 22 13.35 12.00 -19.22
C ARG A 22 13.41 10.52 -18.86
N VAL A 23 12.72 10.17 -17.79
CA VAL A 23 12.54 8.80 -17.35
C VAL A 23 11.11 8.64 -16.85
N ASN A 24 10.45 7.56 -17.27
CA ASN A 24 9.16 7.12 -16.74
C ASN A 24 9.30 5.66 -16.28
N LEU A 25 9.00 5.41 -15.01
CA LEU A 25 9.09 4.10 -14.37
C LEU A 25 7.71 3.73 -13.84
N ILE A 26 7.07 2.74 -14.47
CA ILE A 26 5.82 2.16 -13.96
C ILE A 26 6.17 0.83 -13.33
N VAL A 27 6.19 0.82 -12.00
CA VAL A 27 6.69 -0.29 -11.19
C VAL A 27 5.55 -1.25 -10.83
N ALA A 28 5.86 -2.55 -10.82
CA ALA A 28 4.92 -3.64 -10.63
C ALA A 28 3.91 -3.45 -9.48
N THR A 29 4.37 -3.13 -8.28
CA THR A 29 3.50 -2.92 -7.10
C THR A 29 2.50 -1.76 -7.30
N GLY A 30 2.84 -0.77 -8.14
CA GLY A 30 1.95 0.35 -8.47
C GLY A 30 0.66 -0.11 -9.17
N HIS A 31 0.72 -1.17 -9.99
CA HIS A 31 -0.47 -1.76 -10.61
C HIS A 31 -1.43 -2.38 -9.58
N ASN A 32 -0.87 -2.93 -8.50
CA ASN A 32 -1.64 -3.63 -7.47
C ASN A 32 -2.16 -2.69 -6.36
N ASN A 33 -1.89 -1.39 -6.44
CA ASN A 33 -2.27 -0.45 -5.38
C ASN A 33 -3.79 -0.45 -5.11
N TRP A 34 -4.60 -0.44 -6.17
CA TRP A 34 -6.06 -0.50 -6.03
C TRP A 34 -6.53 -1.81 -5.39
N ALA A 35 -6.00 -2.95 -5.85
CA ALA A 35 -6.34 -4.26 -5.31
C ALA A 35 -5.97 -4.36 -3.82
N MET A 36 -4.83 -3.81 -3.41
CA MET A 36 -4.42 -3.76 -2.01
C MET A 36 -5.37 -2.91 -1.17
N SER A 37 -5.74 -1.70 -1.62
CA SER A 37 -6.70 -0.85 -0.90
C SER A 37 -8.07 -1.53 -0.76
N SER A 38 -8.56 -2.17 -1.82
CA SER A 38 -9.82 -2.92 -1.77
C SER A 38 -9.74 -4.15 -0.84
N ALA A 39 -8.62 -4.86 -0.82
CA ALA A 39 -8.42 -5.99 0.08
C ALA A 39 -8.40 -5.53 1.55
N VAL A 40 -7.72 -4.42 1.85
CA VAL A 40 -7.70 -3.81 3.19
C VAL A 40 -9.10 -3.43 3.64
N ASP A 41 -9.87 -2.72 2.81
CA ASP A 41 -11.25 -2.31 3.12
C ASP A 41 -12.16 -3.53 3.38
N SER A 42 -12.08 -4.56 2.52
CA SER A 42 -12.86 -5.78 2.69
C SER A 42 -12.52 -6.52 3.99
N VAL A 43 -11.23 -6.64 4.32
CA VAL A 43 -10.78 -7.34 5.54
C VAL A 43 -11.12 -6.52 6.78
N ALA A 44 -10.98 -5.20 6.74
CA ALA A 44 -11.39 -4.32 7.83
C ALA A 44 -12.89 -4.49 8.13
N LYS A 45 -13.76 -4.39 7.12
CA LYS A 45 -15.22 -4.56 7.28
C LYS A 45 -15.63 -5.94 7.77
N THR A 46 -14.85 -6.98 7.45
CA THR A 46 -15.18 -8.37 7.84
C THR A 46 -14.75 -8.67 9.28
N TYR A 47 -13.59 -8.18 9.71
CA TYR A 47 -12.95 -8.60 10.96
C TYR A 47 -12.98 -7.53 12.05
N ILE A 48 -13.29 -6.27 11.73
CA ILE A 48 -13.46 -5.19 12.71
C ILE A 48 -14.97 -4.99 12.91
N ASN A 49 -15.55 -5.81 13.78
CA ASN A 49 -17.00 -5.87 14.03
C ASN A 49 -17.39 -5.50 15.48
N GLY A 50 -16.60 -4.64 16.13
CA GLY A 50 -16.87 -4.15 17.49
C GLY A 50 -16.15 -2.84 17.80
N LEU A 51 -16.38 -2.30 18.99
CA LEU A 51 -15.82 -1.02 19.47
C LEU A 51 -14.34 -1.12 19.88
N GLU A 52 -13.82 -2.33 20.07
CA GLU A 52 -12.42 -2.54 20.47
C GLU A 52 -11.59 -3.09 19.33
N ILE A 53 -10.55 -2.34 18.94
CA ILE A 53 -9.53 -2.80 17.99
C ILE A 53 -8.49 -3.64 18.74
N THR A 54 -8.37 -4.92 18.38
CA THR A 54 -7.34 -5.82 18.93
C THR A 54 -6.16 -5.97 17.99
N GLU A 55 -4.97 -6.30 18.53
CA GLU A 55 -3.76 -6.55 17.73
C GLU A 55 -3.96 -7.67 16.68
N GLY A 56 -4.70 -8.72 17.04
CA GLY A 56 -5.04 -9.81 16.11
C GLY A 56 -5.89 -9.35 14.92
N MET A 57 -6.75 -8.35 15.09
CA MET A 57 -7.52 -7.75 13.99
C MET A 57 -6.61 -6.90 13.08
N LEU A 58 -5.71 -6.10 13.66
CA LEU A 58 -4.73 -5.32 12.89
C LEU A 58 -3.80 -6.22 12.08
N ASN A 59 -3.33 -7.31 12.67
CA ASN A 59 -2.47 -8.29 11.99
C ASN A 59 -3.17 -8.93 10.76
N ARG A 60 -4.50 -9.10 10.79
CA ARG A 60 -5.26 -9.58 9.63
C ARG A 60 -5.33 -8.54 8.52
N VAL A 61 -5.51 -7.27 8.85
CA VAL A 61 -5.46 -6.17 7.87
C VAL A 61 -4.07 -6.08 7.23
N GLU A 62 -3.01 -6.18 8.03
CA GLU A 62 -1.63 -6.25 7.52
C GLU A 62 -1.37 -7.50 6.67
N ALA A 63 -1.99 -8.63 7.01
CA ALA A 63 -1.89 -9.85 6.20
C ALA A 63 -2.50 -9.67 4.80
N ALA A 64 -3.57 -8.88 4.66
CA ALA A 64 -4.16 -8.54 3.37
C ALA A 64 -3.18 -7.76 2.47
N VAL A 65 -2.41 -6.86 3.07
CA VAL A 65 -1.33 -6.13 2.38
C VAL A 65 -0.18 -7.08 2.03
N ARG A 66 0.31 -7.88 2.99
CA ARG A 66 1.42 -8.84 2.80
C ARG A 66 1.13 -9.90 1.74
N ALA A 67 -0.13 -10.29 1.54
CA ALA A 67 -0.53 -11.25 0.51
C ALA A 67 -0.16 -10.79 -0.91
N HIS A 68 0.01 -9.48 -1.12
CA HIS A 68 0.40 -8.90 -2.41
C HIS A 68 1.91 -8.69 -2.54
N ASP A 69 2.71 -9.08 -1.54
CA ASP A 69 4.17 -8.86 -1.45
C ASP A 69 4.59 -7.46 -1.95
N PRO A 70 4.04 -6.37 -1.38
CA PRO A 70 4.27 -5.06 -1.93
C PRO A 70 5.70 -4.61 -1.71
N CYS A 71 6.45 -4.39 -2.80
CA CYS A 71 7.68 -3.63 -2.71
C CYS A 71 7.34 -2.14 -2.72
N LEU A 72 7.01 -1.58 -1.55
CA LEU A 72 6.65 -0.17 -1.38
C LEU A 72 7.81 0.77 -1.73
N SER A 73 9.04 0.37 -1.39
CA SER A 73 10.24 1.12 -1.76
C SER A 73 10.47 1.17 -3.26
N CYS A 74 10.15 0.08 -3.97
CA CYS A 74 10.21 0.03 -5.42
C CYS A 74 9.13 0.92 -6.06
N SER A 75 7.91 0.97 -5.51
CA SER A 75 6.79 1.69 -6.13
C SER A 75 6.81 3.19 -5.91
N THR A 76 7.24 3.66 -4.74
CA THR A 76 7.29 5.10 -4.43
C THR A 76 8.67 5.70 -4.63
N HIS A 77 9.68 4.87 -4.89
CA HIS A 77 11.09 5.26 -4.88
C HIS A 77 11.53 5.86 -3.53
N ALA A 78 10.80 5.57 -2.43
CA ALA A 78 11.06 6.06 -1.08
C ALA A 78 11.57 4.93 -0.16
N VAL A 79 12.37 5.25 0.85
CA VAL A 79 12.86 4.26 1.82
C VAL A 79 11.70 3.72 2.67
N GLY A 80 11.58 2.39 2.73
CA GLY A 80 10.41 1.67 3.22
C GLY A 80 10.07 1.94 4.68
N GLN A 81 9.01 2.71 4.91
CA GLN A 81 8.24 2.75 6.14
C GLN A 81 6.82 2.29 5.80
N MET A 82 6.17 1.56 6.71
CA MET A 82 4.74 1.23 6.61
C MET A 82 3.98 1.92 7.75
N PRO A 83 3.90 3.27 7.76
CA PRO A 83 3.08 3.98 8.71
C PRO A 83 1.61 3.63 8.44
N MET A 84 0.89 3.20 9.47
CA MET A 84 -0.54 2.89 9.40
C MET A 84 -1.27 3.72 10.45
N ILE A 85 -2.34 4.39 10.02
CA ILE A 85 -3.29 5.07 10.90
C ILE A 85 -4.66 4.47 10.60
N VAL A 86 -5.31 3.95 11.64
CA VAL A 86 -6.66 3.39 11.57
C VAL A 86 -7.56 4.25 12.44
N GLU A 87 -8.57 4.84 11.83
CA GLU A 87 -9.61 5.62 12.49
C GLU A 87 -10.93 4.87 12.44
N MET A 88 -11.51 4.61 13.61
CA MET A 88 -12.83 4.02 13.76
C MET A 88 -13.84 5.15 13.96
N LEU A 89 -14.84 5.20 13.09
CA LEU A 89 -15.96 6.14 13.16
C LEU A 89 -17.22 5.37 13.52
N ASP A 90 -18.08 5.97 14.37
CA ASP A 90 -19.41 5.43 14.64
C ASP A 90 -20.39 5.69 13.45
N ALA A 91 -21.63 5.21 13.59
CA ALA A 91 -22.66 5.39 12.56
C ALA A 91 -23.06 6.87 12.32
N GLU A 92 -22.74 7.76 13.25
CA GLU A 92 -23.00 9.20 13.19
C GLU A 92 -21.79 9.99 12.66
N GLY A 93 -20.66 9.31 12.42
CA GLY A 93 -19.42 9.89 11.93
C GLY A 93 -18.51 10.44 13.03
N ASN A 94 -18.79 10.18 14.30
CA ASN A 94 -17.91 10.57 15.40
C ASN A 94 -16.72 9.62 15.51
N LEU A 95 -15.54 10.17 15.80
CA LEU A 95 -14.33 9.39 16.02
C LEU A 95 -14.41 8.63 17.35
N VAL A 96 -14.47 7.31 17.26
CA VAL A 96 -14.50 6.39 18.42
C VAL A 96 -13.09 6.09 18.88
N GLN A 97 -12.19 5.79 17.95
CA GLN A 97 -10.82 5.38 18.28
C GLN A 97 -9.87 5.65 17.12
N THR A 98 -8.64 6.07 17.43
CA THR A 98 -7.52 6.13 16.49
C THR A 98 -6.40 5.23 16.98
N VAL A 99 -5.86 4.39 16.09
CA VAL A 99 -4.67 3.57 16.32
C VAL A 99 -3.64 3.92 15.28
N SER A 100 -2.41 4.21 15.70
CA SER A 100 -1.29 4.48 14.80
C SER A 100 -0.12 3.53 15.05
N ARG A 101 0.57 3.16 13.98
CA ARG A 101 1.78 2.30 14.01
C ARG A 101 2.81 2.85 13.03
N GLY A 102 4.06 3.01 13.48
CA GLY A 102 5.16 3.47 12.64
C GLY A 102 5.21 4.98 12.41
N VAL A 103 4.70 5.78 13.36
CA VAL A 103 4.96 7.22 13.48
C VAL A 103 6.18 7.45 14.37
#